data_AF-A0A5J4UKS9-F1
#
_entry.id   AF-A0A5J4UKS9-F1
#
_cell.length_a   1.000
_cell.length_b   1.000
_cell.length_c   1.000
_cell.angle_alpha   90.00
_cell.angle_beta   90.00
_cell.angle_gamma   90.00
#
_symmetry.space_group_name_H-M   'P 1'
#
loop_
_entity.id
_entity.type
_entity.pdbx_description
1 polymer ?
#
loop_
_entity_poly.entity_id
_entity_poly.type
_entity_poly.pdbx_seq_one_letter_code
_entity_poly.pdbx_strand_id
1 'polypeptide(L)'
;MMVRVSRFPLAGLCMKELNDKHYKSHKQQLFYQVSDLNDCFWLAFAKWLLQGKVSPNQIRCEAKKQMCEFYNLTKKQYDTFINDYKGFDVDDLLNKFIIKKMINVNIFYYDNDDKFYYLGERKQYNKIKNISIEDYSELQQDEPTVELHPTFNILLVSDTNENQAIYHVFNVTNTDGLTRQKYCPHCYQQSFDPEDDHFQRDYQQHVSQCKINNGQIIKKVKLDEQPFPYVPHIQRNETYAYLLANNATQQFKPTQYYITYDFETVERKVNTYFGKPINKEDKSIRNSQWISVLEPLSVASTIKLEWKDQYDGNDSYKKIATSQHGFAALKTIYYDLHQEDDFITQWIEQIFEEAKQVSIDNKYDNQDIPYKQNVSIIGFNSSRFDQALFTKYLHNDKWTIQSFIGRYGQDKQIVVEHKQTKQQINFIDAMNYTQPTDLTSFAKDFGNKDNESKGLFPYEGITYDNYNQELNKSQPFPIKAFDPMLKNKTMSDDDYLLYLSDAQNYAT
;
A
#
# COMPACT_ATOMS: atom_id res chain seq x y z
N MET A 1 -34.31 -63.78 -2.15
CA MET A 1 -33.43 -64.95 -1.97
C MET A 1 -32.23 -64.47 -1.15
N MET A 2 -32.00 -65.11 0.00
CA MET A 2 -30.90 -64.80 0.92
C MET A 2 -29.58 -64.66 0.17
N VAL A 3 -28.87 -63.54 0.37
CA VAL A 3 -27.41 -63.53 0.27
C VAL A 3 -26.87 -63.17 1.64
N ARG A 4 -26.14 -64.16 2.16
CA ARG A 4 -25.63 -64.28 3.52
C ARG A 4 -24.88 -63.03 3.97
N VAL A 5 -25.31 -62.51 5.12
CA VAL A 5 -24.46 -61.72 6.01
C VAL A 5 -23.27 -62.60 6.39
N SER A 6 -22.10 -62.25 5.89
CA SER A 6 -20.82 -62.72 6.40
C SER A 6 -20.20 -61.55 7.14
N ARG A 7 -20.47 -61.45 8.45
CA ARG A 7 -19.64 -60.63 9.34
C ARG A 7 -18.27 -61.29 9.42
N PHE A 8 -17.22 -60.58 9.03
CA PHE A 8 -15.92 -60.68 9.71
C PHE A 8 -15.37 -59.27 9.99
N PRO A 9 -14.67 -59.10 11.13
CA PRO A 9 -14.36 -57.83 11.74
C PRO A 9 -13.03 -57.29 11.20
N LEU A 10 -13.02 -56.07 10.68
CA LEU A 10 -11.76 -55.37 10.41
C LEU A 10 -11.31 -54.60 11.66
N ALA A 11 -11.17 -55.31 12.78
CA ALA A 11 -10.29 -54.86 13.85
C ALA A 11 -8.91 -55.45 13.56
N GLY A 12 -8.05 -54.69 12.87
CA GLY A 12 -6.62 -55.01 12.78
C GLY A 12 -5.91 -54.71 11.46
N LEU A 13 -6.57 -54.74 10.30
CA LEU A 13 -5.89 -54.53 9.01
C LEU A 13 -5.55 -53.06 8.74
N CYS A 14 -6.47 -52.12 8.99
CA CYS A 14 -6.20 -50.70 8.73
C CYS A 14 -5.37 -50.01 9.84
N MET A 15 -5.34 -50.57 11.06
CA MET A 15 -4.46 -50.08 12.12
C MET A 15 -2.98 -50.29 11.83
N LYS A 16 -2.63 -51.31 11.05
CA LYS A 16 -1.24 -51.49 10.61
C LYS A 16 -0.81 -50.35 9.69
N GLU A 17 -1.67 -49.95 8.76
CA GLU A 17 -1.41 -48.86 7.81
C GLU A 17 -1.34 -47.50 8.52
N LEU A 18 -2.27 -47.23 9.44
CA LEU A 18 -2.25 -45.99 10.25
C LEU A 18 -1.02 -45.91 11.17
N ASN A 19 -0.63 -47.03 11.78
CA ASN A 19 0.59 -47.11 12.59
C ASN A 19 1.84 -46.88 11.73
N ASP A 20 1.89 -47.48 10.54
CA ASP A 20 2.99 -47.32 9.61
C ASP A 20 3.08 -45.89 9.09
N LYS A 21 1.95 -45.26 8.82
CA LYS A 21 1.85 -43.89 8.29
C LYS A 21 2.16 -42.83 9.36
N HIS A 22 1.55 -42.93 10.54
CA HIS A 22 1.61 -41.86 11.54
C HIS A 22 2.57 -42.15 12.70
N TYR A 23 2.55 -43.35 13.24
CA TYR A 23 3.28 -43.65 14.48
C TYR A 23 4.76 -44.01 14.23
N LYS A 24 5.08 -44.79 13.20
CA LYS A 24 6.47 -45.22 12.94
C LYS A 24 7.46 -44.06 12.80
N SER A 25 7.05 -42.98 12.13
CA SER A 25 7.83 -41.77 11.91
C SER A 25 7.82 -40.81 13.10
N HIS A 26 6.85 -40.93 14.03
CA HIS A 26 6.63 -40.00 15.14
C HIS A 26 6.60 -40.68 16.52
N LYS A 27 7.37 -41.76 16.72
CA LYS A 27 7.37 -42.54 17.98
C LYS A 27 7.77 -41.75 19.23
N GLN A 28 8.45 -40.62 19.05
CA GLN A 28 8.85 -39.73 20.13
C GLN A 28 7.76 -38.70 20.47
N GLN A 29 6.81 -38.50 19.57
CA GLN A 29 5.75 -37.51 19.68
C GLN A 29 4.39 -38.15 19.96
N LEU A 30 4.16 -39.38 19.47
CA LEU A 30 2.92 -40.13 19.63
C LEU A 30 3.13 -41.34 20.54
N PHE A 31 2.08 -41.68 21.28
CA PHE A 31 1.97 -42.95 21.98
C PHE A 31 0.80 -43.77 21.40
N TYR A 32 1.07 -45.05 21.19
CA TYR A 32 0.10 -46.04 20.76
C TYR A 32 0.39 -47.40 21.41
N GLN A 33 -0.66 -48.08 21.85
CA GLN A 33 -0.59 -49.43 22.38
C GLN A 33 -1.39 -50.36 21.47
N VAL A 34 -0.73 -51.38 20.93
CA VAL A 34 -1.40 -52.37 20.07
C VAL A 34 -2.44 -53.16 20.88
N SER A 35 -3.63 -53.24 20.32
CA SER A 35 -4.80 -53.93 20.86
C SER A 35 -5.62 -54.50 19.71
N ASP A 36 -6.17 -55.69 19.90
CA ASP A 36 -7.08 -56.34 18.94
C ASP A 36 -8.54 -55.86 19.12
N LEU A 37 -8.75 -54.89 20.03
CA LEU A 37 -10.04 -54.31 20.40
C LEU A 37 -10.10 -52.83 19.99
N ASN A 38 -11.31 -52.28 19.86
CA ASN A 38 -11.52 -50.87 19.51
C ASN A 38 -11.37 -49.93 20.72
N ASP A 39 -10.36 -50.13 21.56
CA ASP A 39 -10.15 -49.43 22.84
C ASP A 39 -9.04 -48.37 22.79
N CYS A 40 -8.59 -47.98 21.59
CA CYS A 40 -7.46 -47.06 21.38
C CYS A 40 -7.56 -45.73 22.16
N PHE A 41 -8.74 -45.10 22.22
CA PHE A 41 -8.97 -43.88 23.01
C PHE A 41 -8.70 -44.10 24.51
N TRP A 42 -9.18 -45.21 25.06
CA TRP A 42 -9.04 -45.53 26.47
C TRP A 42 -7.61 -45.91 26.84
N LEU A 43 -6.90 -46.58 25.93
CA LEU A 43 -5.47 -46.86 26.07
C LEU A 43 -4.64 -45.57 26.03
N ALA A 44 -4.98 -44.65 25.12
CA ALA A 44 -4.36 -43.33 25.02
C ALA A 44 -4.57 -42.52 26.32
N PHE A 45 -5.81 -42.48 26.82
CA PHE A 45 -6.16 -41.80 28.07
C PHE A 45 -5.49 -42.43 29.30
N ALA A 46 -5.50 -43.76 29.39
CA ALA A 46 -4.83 -44.49 30.46
C ALA A 46 -3.33 -44.21 30.50
N LYS A 47 -2.67 -44.15 29.34
CA LYS A 47 -1.26 -43.77 29.29
C LYS A 47 -1.02 -42.32 29.74
N TRP A 48 -1.92 -41.40 29.39
CA TRP A 48 -1.84 -40.01 29.81
C TRP A 48 -2.01 -39.86 31.33
N LEU A 49 -2.91 -40.62 31.94
CA LEU A 49 -3.08 -40.67 33.40
C LEU A 49 -1.86 -41.24 34.13
N LEU A 50 -1.25 -42.29 33.57
CA LEU A 50 -0.15 -43.01 34.21
C LEU A 50 1.20 -42.34 33.91
N GLN A 51 1.77 -41.67 34.91
CA GLN A 51 3.08 -41.01 34.83
C GLN A 51 4.24 -42.01 35.01
N GLY A 52 5.37 -41.77 34.32
CA GLY A 52 6.59 -42.57 34.45
C GLY A 52 6.68 -43.81 33.54
N LYS A 53 7.55 -44.76 33.90
CA LYS A 53 7.71 -46.05 33.22
C LYS A 53 6.57 -46.98 33.63
N VAL A 54 5.68 -47.26 32.69
CA VAL A 54 4.45 -48.02 32.90
C VAL A 54 4.46 -49.22 31.95
N SER A 55 4.13 -50.41 32.46
CA SER A 55 4.03 -51.61 31.62
C SER A 55 2.74 -51.60 30.77
N PRO A 56 2.74 -52.24 29.59
CA PRO A 56 1.54 -52.37 28.76
C PRO A 56 0.32 -52.95 29.49
N ASN A 57 0.54 -53.89 30.40
CA ASN A 57 -0.54 -54.52 31.18
C ASN A 57 -1.18 -53.53 32.17
N GLN A 58 -0.39 -52.66 32.80
CA GLN A 58 -0.92 -51.60 33.66
C GLN A 58 -1.79 -50.62 32.87
N ILE A 59 -1.37 -50.25 31.65
CA ILE A 59 -2.15 -49.37 30.76
C ILE A 59 -3.49 -50.03 30.40
N ARG A 60 -3.50 -51.31 30.04
CA ARG A 60 -4.74 -52.05 29.75
C ARG A 60 -5.66 -52.16 30.96
N CYS A 61 -5.12 -52.44 32.13
CA CYS A 61 -5.90 -52.49 33.37
C CYS A 61 -6.55 -51.15 33.70
N GLU A 62 -5.81 -50.04 33.56
CA GLU A 62 -6.35 -48.71 33.81
C GLU A 62 -7.36 -48.31 32.72
N ALA A 63 -7.11 -48.62 31.46
CA ALA A 63 -8.07 -48.39 30.37
C ALA A 63 -9.40 -49.11 30.64
N LYS A 64 -9.36 -50.40 31.01
CA LYS A 64 -10.55 -51.18 31.41
C LYS A 64 -11.29 -50.53 32.59
N LYS A 65 -10.55 -50.04 33.60
CA LYS A 65 -11.14 -49.35 34.75
C LYS A 65 -11.85 -48.05 34.34
N GLN A 66 -11.21 -47.22 33.52
CA GLN A 66 -11.77 -45.96 33.04
C GLN A 66 -13.01 -46.18 32.15
N MET A 67 -13.00 -47.21 31.30
CA MET A 67 -14.16 -47.61 30.49
C MET A 67 -15.35 -48.04 31.36
N CYS A 68 -15.12 -48.93 32.33
CA CYS A 68 -16.15 -49.39 33.24
C CYS A 68 -16.77 -48.22 34.02
N GLU A 69 -15.92 -47.29 34.48
CA GLU A 69 -16.39 -46.10 35.19
C GLU A 69 -17.19 -45.17 34.26
N PHE A 70 -16.74 -44.93 33.03
CA PHE A 70 -17.41 -44.01 32.12
C PHE A 70 -18.80 -44.50 31.69
N TYR A 71 -18.89 -45.78 31.28
CA TYR A 71 -20.11 -46.42 30.80
C TYR A 71 -20.95 -47.08 31.92
N ASN A 72 -20.55 -46.96 33.19
CA ASN A 72 -21.20 -47.57 34.36
C ASN A 72 -21.36 -49.10 34.24
N LEU A 73 -20.30 -49.79 33.82
CA LEU A 73 -20.28 -51.25 33.62
C LEU A 73 -19.69 -51.98 34.83
N THR A 74 -20.24 -53.14 35.16
CA THR A 74 -19.60 -54.10 36.08
C THR A 74 -18.52 -54.91 35.37
N LYS A 75 -17.59 -55.53 36.13
CA LYS A 75 -16.52 -56.37 35.56
C LYS A 75 -17.04 -57.48 34.63
N LYS A 76 -18.18 -58.10 34.98
CA LYS A 76 -18.79 -59.18 34.18
C LYS A 76 -19.43 -58.65 32.89
N GLN A 77 -20.00 -57.44 32.90
CA GLN A 77 -20.60 -56.82 31.73
C GLN A 77 -19.55 -56.32 30.74
N TYR A 78 -18.39 -55.86 31.23
CA TYR A 78 -17.30 -55.39 30.37
C TYR A 78 -16.84 -56.46 29.37
N ASP A 79 -16.65 -57.70 29.83
CA ASP A 79 -16.08 -58.77 28.99
C ASP A 79 -16.99 -59.11 27.80
N THR A 80 -18.31 -58.91 27.92
CA THR A 80 -19.25 -59.00 26.80
C THR A 80 -19.28 -57.69 25.99
N PHE A 81 -19.35 -56.54 26.66
CA PHE A 81 -19.46 -55.21 26.05
C PHE A 81 -18.29 -54.89 25.10
N ILE A 82 -17.06 -55.21 25.50
CA ILE A 82 -15.86 -54.82 24.76
C ILE A 82 -15.77 -55.48 23.38
N ASN A 83 -16.36 -56.66 23.21
CA ASN A 83 -16.38 -57.39 21.93
C ASN A 83 -17.33 -56.74 20.92
N ASP A 84 -18.42 -56.12 21.39
CA ASP A 84 -19.40 -55.41 20.55
C ASP A 84 -19.11 -53.90 20.46
N TYR A 85 -18.08 -53.41 21.17
CA TYR A 85 -17.73 -52.00 21.23
C TYR A 85 -17.18 -51.50 19.89
N LYS A 86 -17.87 -50.51 19.31
CA LYS A 86 -17.50 -49.94 18.00
C LYS A 86 -16.37 -48.91 18.07
N GLY A 87 -15.97 -48.49 19.26
CA GLY A 87 -14.98 -47.43 19.46
C GLY A 87 -15.57 -46.24 20.22
N PHE A 88 -14.69 -45.31 20.59
CA PHE A 88 -15.10 -44.08 21.27
C PHE A 88 -15.61 -43.07 20.25
N ASP A 89 -16.87 -42.69 20.38
CA ASP A 89 -17.50 -41.67 19.54
C ASP A 89 -17.06 -40.28 20.03
N VAL A 90 -16.14 -39.67 19.30
CA VAL A 90 -15.57 -38.37 19.66
C VAL A 90 -16.60 -37.24 19.50
N ASP A 91 -17.50 -37.35 18.53
CA ASP A 91 -18.47 -36.30 18.25
C ASP A 91 -19.55 -36.26 19.34
N ASP A 92 -20.08 -37.44 19.72
CA ASP A 92 -21.19 -37.52 20.66
C ASP A 92 -20.76 -37.61 22.14
N LEU A 93 -19.62 -38.26 22.45
CA LEU A 93 -19.26 -38.60 23.84
C LEU A 93 -18.17 -37.74 24.46
N LEU A 94 -17.40 -36.98 23.68
CA LEU A 94 -16.23 -36.25 24.18
C LEU A 94 -16.60 -35.17 25.21
N ASN A 95 -17.66 -34.40 24.99
CA ASN A 95 -18.10 -33.36 25.93
C ASN A 95 -18.48 -33.97 27.28
N LYS A 96 -19.22 -35.08 27.27
CA LYS A 96 -19.59 -35.82 28.48
C LYS A 96 -18.36 -36.35 29.22
N PHE A 97 -17.38 -36.85 28.48
CA PHE A 97 -16.11 -37.31 29.01
C PHE A 97 -15.32 -36.19 29.71
N ILE A 98 -15.22 -35.03 29.05
CA ILE A 98 -14.55 -33.84 29.59
C ILE A 98 -15.18 -33.37 30.90
N ILE A 99 -16.52 -33.29 30.96
CA ILE A 99 -17.23 -32.92 32.18
C ILE A 99 -16.96 -33.93 33.30
N LYS A 100 -17.08 -35.23 32.99
CA LYS A 100 -16.92 -36.31 33.99
C LYS A 100 -15.48 -36.41 34.53
N LYS A 101 -14.48 -36.08 33.70
CA LYS A 101 -13.07 -36.17 34.09
C LYS A 101 -12.45 -34.84 34.51
N MET A 102 -13.14 -33.71 34.33
CA MET A 102 -12.67 -32.36 34.67
C MET A 102 -11.31 -32.04 34.04
N ILE A 103 -11.17 -32.32 32.74
CA ILE A 103 -9.93 -32.13 31.96
C ILE A 103 -10.17 -31.25 30.73
N ASN A 104 -9.11 -30.69 30.16
CA ASN A 104 -9.15 -30.09 28.83
C ASN A 104 -8.70 -31.12 27.77
N VAL A 105 -9.22 -31.03 26.55
CA VAL A 105 -8.78 -31.87 25.44
C VAL A 105 -8.37 -31.02 24.24
N ASN A 106 -7.17 -31.25 23.71
CA ASN A 106 -6.71 -30.69 22.43
C ASN A 106 -6.77 -31.79 21.37
N ILE A 107 -7.39 -31.52 20.22
CA ILE A 107 -7.58 -32.46 19.12
C ILE A 107 -6.72 -32.02 17.95
N PHE A 108 -5.75 -32.87 17.61
CA PHE A 108 -4.88 -32.74 16.46
C PHE A 108 -5.43 -33.57 15.30
N TYR A 109 -5.21 -33.08 14.09
CA TYR A 109 -5.57 -33.75 12.85
C TYR A 109 -4.35 -33.87 11.95
N TYR A 110 -4.45 -34.71 10.94
CA TYR A 110 -3.47 -34.84 9.88
C TYR A 110 -4.10 -34.48 8.54
N ASP A 111 -3.52 -33.51 7.86
CA ASP A 111 -3.90 -33.17 6.50
C ASP A 111 -3.26 -34.17 5.53
N ASN A 112 -4.09 -34.86 4.75
CA ASN A 112 -3.60 -35.84 3.78
C ASN A 112 -2.99 -35.21 2.52
N ASP A 113 -3.48 -34.04 2.12
CA ASP A 113 -3.09 -33.36 0.90
C ASP A 113 -1.74 -32.67 1.10
N ASP A 114 -1.65 -31.89 2.19
CA ASP A 114 -0.46 -31.10 2.49
C ASP A 114 0.53 -31.82 3.43
N LYS A 115 0.16 -33.01 3.94
CA LYS A 115 1.01 -33.92 4.72
C LYS A 115 1.60 -33.32 6.00
N PHE A 116 0.81 -32.54 6.74
CA PHE A 116 1.21 -31.98 8.04
C PHE A 116 0.18 -32.24 9.14
N TYR A 117 0.64 -32.15 10.40
CA TYR A 117 -0.22 -32.22 11.57
C TYR A 117 -0.54 -30.83 12.09
N TYR A 118 -1.77 -30.61 12.52
CA TYR A 118 -2.19 -29.34 13.08
C TYR A 118 -3.18 -29.50 14.23
N LEU A 119 -3.19 -28.52 15.13
CA LEU A 119 -4.20 -28.40 16.17
C LEU A 119 -5.51 -27.90 15.53
N GLY A 120 -6.55 -28.74 15.50
CA GLY A 120 -7.84 -28.38 14.92
C GLY A 120 -8.82 -27.84 15.97
N GLU A 121 -9.02 -28.55 17.07
CA GLU A 121 -10.00 -28.18 18.09
C GLU A 121 -9.45 -28.20 19.51
N ARG A 122 -10.03 -27.35 20.37
CA ARG A 122 -9.76 -27.34 21.82
C ARG A 122 -11.07 -27.32 22.58
N LYS A 123 -11.28 -28.35 23.39
CA LYS A 123 -12.46 -28.54 24.23
C LYS A 123 -12.06 -28.30 25.67
N GLN A 124 -12.45 -27.16 26.22
CA GLN A 124 -12.09 -26.74 27.58
C GLN A 124 -13.23 -27.01 28.56
N TYR A 125 -12.92 -27.63 29.71
CA TYR A 125 -13.91 -27.99 30.72
C TYR A 125 -14.77 -26.78 31.14
N ASN A 126 -14.16 -25.66 31.51
CA ASN A 126 -14.88 -24.47 31.97
C ASN A 126 -15.83 -23.89 30.91
N LYS A 127 -15.48 -23.98 29.62
CA LYS A 127 -16.37 -23.53 28.53
C LYS A 127 -17.53 -24.49 28.33
N ILE A 128 -17.27 -25.79 28.39
CA ILE A 128 -18.29 -26.83 28.14
C ILE A 128 -19.26 -26.94 29.32
N LYS A 129 -18.77 -26.84 30.56
CA LYS A 129 -19.60 -26.83 31.77
C LYS A 129 -20.62 -25.68 31.74
N ASN A 130 -20.19 -24.49 31.35
CA ASN A 130 -21.06 -23.32 31.32
C ASN A 130 -22.16 -23.45 30.26
N ILE A 131 -21.85 -24.01 29.08
CA ILE A 131 -22.85 -24.29 28.03
C ILE A 131 -23.93 -25.27 28.51
N SER A 132 -23.60 -26.23 29.38
CA SER A 132 -24.57 -27.19 29.91
C SER A 132 -25.45 -26.68 31.06
N ILE A 133 -25.21 -25.47 31.58
CA ILE A 133 -25.93 -24.88 32.73
C ILE A 133 -26.97 -23.83 32.27
N GLU A 134 -26.90 -23.34 31.03
CA GLU A 134 -27.73 -22.22 30.53
C GLU A 134 -29.23 -22.50 30.34
N ASP A 135 -29.74 -23.70 30.65
CA ASP A 135 -31.18 -23.97 30.55
C ASP A 135 -32.01 -23.55 31.78
N TYR A 136 -31.43 -23.24 32.94
CA TYR A 136 -32.21 -22.61 34.03
C TYR A 136 -31.36 -21.74 34.96
N SER A 137 -31.89 -20.54 35.19
CA SER A 137 -31.56 -19.53 36.19
C SER A 137 -30.51 -18.47 35.83
N GLU A 138 -30.98 -17.23 35.82
CA GLU A 138 -30.21 -15.98 35.91
C GLU A 138 -29.27 -16.02 37.12
N LEU A 139 -28.01 -15.57 36.93
CA LEU A 139 -27.38 -14.47 37.67
C LEU A 139 -25.84 -14.58 37.69
N GLN A 140 -25.22 -13.40 37.77
CA GLN A 140 -23.92 -13.09 38.37
C GLN A 140 -22.65 -13.38 37.54
N GLN A 141 -22.08 -12.26 37.07
CA GLN A 141 -20.68 -12.11 36.69
C GLN A 141 -19.81 -12.25 37.95
N ASP A 142 -19.37 -13.47 38.25
CA ASP A 142 -18.21 -13.68 39.11
C ASP A 142 -16.98 -13.98 38.23
N GLU A 143 -15.87 -13.33 38.56
CA GLU A 143 -14.60 -13.48 37.86
C GLU A 143 -14.15 -14.96 37.80
N PRO A 144 -13.75 -15.50 36.64
CA PRO A 144 -13.26 -16.86 36.55
C PRO A 144 -11.86 -16.93 37.16
N THR A 145 -11.77 -17.42 38.39
CA THR A 145 -10.53 -17.99 38.92
C THR A 145 -10.08 -19.12 37.98
N VAL A 146 -8.90 -18.96 37.39
CA VAL A 146 -8.35 -19.90 36.39
C VAL A 146 -7.92 -21.18 37.10
N GLU A 147 -8.84 -22.11 37.32
CA GLU A 147 -8.47 -23.49 37.69
C GLU A 147 -7.72 -24.14 36.52
N LEU A 148 -6.45 -24.48 36.75
CA LEU A 148 -5.57 -25.10 35.76
C LEU A 148 -5.93 -26.59 35.58
N HIS A 149 -6.93 -26.88 34.76
CA HIS A 149 -7.28 -28.26 34.44
C HIS A 149 -6.20 -28.91 33.55
N PRO A 150 -5.78 -30.15 33.85
CA PRO A 150 -4.79 -30.86 33.05
C PRO A 150 -5.33 -31.09 31.63
N THR A 151 -4.43 -31.04 30.64
CA THR A 151 -4.79 -31.13 29.22
C THR A 151 -4.36 -32.46 28.62
N PHE A 152 -5.30 -33.17 28.02
CA PHE A 152 -5.09 -34.40 27.27
C PHE A 152 -5.02 -34.07 25.78
N ASN A 153 -3.90 -34.39 25.13
CA ASN A 153 -3.70 -34.12 23.71
C ASN A 153 -3.92 -35.41 22.91
N ILE A 154 -4.82 -35.35 21.94
CA ILE A 154 -5.14 -36.50 21.09
C ILE A 154 -4.91 -36.16 19.62
N LEU A 155 -4.42 -37.12 18.86
CA LEU A 155 -4.41 -37.07 17.40
C LEU A 155 -5.54 -37.99 16.92
N LEU A 156 -6.50 -37.39 16.23
CA LEU A 156 -7.63 -38.09 15.63
C LEU A 156 -7.29 -38.41 14.17
N VAL A 157 -7.31 -39.68 13.82
CA VAL A 157 -7.17 -40.13 12.43
C VAL A 157 -8.35 -41.00 12.07
N SER A 158 -8.91 -40.78 10.89
CA SER A 158 -9.94 -41.64 10.32
C SER A 158 -9.33 -42.60 9.32
N ASP A 159 -9.90 -43.80 9.26
CA ASP A 159 -9.79 -44.65 8.08
C ASP A 159 -11.15 -44.76 7.40
N THR A 160 -11.15 -44.71 6.07
CA THR A 160 -12.34 -44.89 5.24
C THR A 160 -12.36 -46.31 4.71
N ASN A 161 -13.06 -47.20 5.40
CA ASN A 161 -13.39 -48.52 4.88
C ASN A 161 -14.91 -48.62 4.67
N GLU A 162 -15.32 -48.94 3.43
CA GLU A 162 -16.70 -49.34 3.06
C GLU A 162 -17.84 -48.53 3.72
N ASN A 163 -17.82 -47.20 3.57
CA ASN A 163 -18.87 -46.25 3.98
C ASN A 163 -19.09 -46.04 5.50
N GLN A 164 -18.15 -46.43 6.37
CA GLN A 164 -18.12 -45.97 7.77
C GLN A 164 -16.75 -45.41 8.13
N ALA A 165 -16.69 -44.16 8.59
CA ALA A 165 -15.48 -43.57 9.12
C ALA A 165 -15.21 -44.15 10.51
N ILE A 166 -14.16 -44.97 10.63
CA ILE A 166 -13.69 -45.46 11.94
C ILE A 166 -12.59 -44.51 12.39
N TYR A 167 -12.76 -43.91 13.56
CA TYR A 167 -11.77 -43.02 14.15
C TYR A 167 -10.85 -43.76 15.10
N HIS A 168 -9.55 -43.55 14.91
CA HIS A 168 -8.51 -44.03 15.79
C HIS A 168 -7.81 -42.85 16.47
N VAL A 169 -7.42 -43.08 17.73
CA VAL A 169 -6.87 -42.04 18.58
C VAL A 169 -5.47 -42.42 19.04
N PHE A 170 -4.53 -41.50 18.82
CA PHE A 170 -3.19 -41.53 19.36
C PHE A 170 -3.06 -40.50 20.48
N ASN A 171 -2.33 -40.82 21.55
CA ASN A 171 -1.98 -39.83 22.57
C ASN A 171 -0.78 -39.00 22.06
N VAL A 172 -0.91 -37.68 22.04
CA VAL A 172 0.17 -36.77 21.64
C VAL A 172 0.98 -36.37 22.87
N THR A 173 2.20 -36.90 22.94
CA THR A 173 3.15 -36.66 24.05
C THR A 173 4.00 -35.41 23.86
N ASN A 174 4.28 -35.03 22.61
CA ASN A 174 5.00 -33.79 22.27
C ASN A 174 4.27 -33.09 21.12
N THR A 175 3.58 -31.98 21.44
CA THR A 175 2.79 -31.20 20.49
C THR A 175 3.67 -30.48 19.48
N ASP A 176 4.70 -29.78 19.97
CA ASP A 176 5.58 -28.95 19.15
C ASP A 176 6.38 -29.82 18.16
N GLY A 177 6.82 -31.00 18.60
CA GLY A 177 7.49 -31.95 17.72
C GLY A 177 6.58 -32.59 16.68
N LEU A 178 5.27 -32.71 16.94
CA LEU A 178 4.31 -33.30 16.01
C LEU A 178 3.93 -32.30 14.91
N THR A 179 3.61 -31.06 15.28
CA THR A 179 3.19 -30.01 14.34
C THR A 179 4.34 -29.25 13.72
N ARG A 180 5.56 -29.38 14.27
CA ARG A 180 6.74 -28.54 13.97
C ARG A 180 6.46 -27.05 14.17
N GLN A 181 5.47 -26.73 14.98
CA GLN A 181 5.04 -25.37 15.24
C GLN A 181 4.85 -25.17 16.73
N LYS A 182 5.27 -24.02 17.23
CA LYS A 182 5.01 -23.62 18.60
C LYS A 182 3.78 -22.74 18.67
N TYR A 183 2.75 -23.23 19.35
CA TYR A 183 1.51 -22.48 19.57
C TYR A 183 1.67 -21.50 20.74
N CYS A 184 1.05 -20.33 20.63
CA CYS A 184 0.96 -19.39 21.75
C CYS A 184 0.18 -20.04 22.93
N PRO A 185 0.73 -20.06 24.16
CA PRO A 185 0.10 -20.70 25.32
C PRO A 185 -1.09 -19.94 25.90
N HIS A 186 -1.43 -18.78 25.35
CA HIS A 186 -2.57 -17.97 25.78
C HIS A 186 -3.74 -18.09 24.81
N CYS A 187 -3.57 -17.74 23.53
CA CYS A 187 -4.64 -17.83 22.54
C CYS A 187 -4.75 -19.23 21.90
N TYR A 188 -3.63 -19.94 21.72
CA TYR A 188 -3.52 -21.18 20.92
C TYR A 188 -4.07 -21.07 19.48
N GLN A 189 -4.26 -19.85 18.99
CA GLN A 189 -4.74 -19.56 17.63
C GLN A 189 -3.60 -19.16 16.71
N GLN A 190 -2.56 -18.53 17.26
CA GLN A 190 -1.33 -18.21 16.54
C GLN A 190 -0.28 -19.29 16.80
N SER A 191 0.31 -19.79 15.72
CA SER A 191 1.49 -20.65 15.75
C SER A 191 2.69 -19.95 15.11
N PHE A 192 3.87 -20.42 15.47
CA PHE A 192 5.15 -19.90 15.01
C PHE A 192 6.05 -21.07 14.63
N ASP A 193 6.80 -20.94 13.55
CA ASP A 193 7.80 -21.92 13.15
C ASP A 193 9.07 -21.72 14.00
N PRO A 194 9.50 -22.72 14.79
CA PRO A 194 10.73 -22.64 15.58
C PRO A 194 12.02 -22.49 14.74
N GLU A 195 11.99 -22.84 13.46
CA GLU A 195 13.14 -22.75 12.55
C GLU A 195 13.26 -21.35 11.89
N ASP A 196 12.31 -20.44 12.10
CA ASP A 196 12.36 -19.07 11.56
C ASP A 196 13.44 -18.22 12.26
N ASP A 197 14.23 -17.45 11.49
CA ASP A 197 15.32 -16.59 11.99
C ASP A 197 14.85 -15.56 13.04
N HIS A 198 13.58 -15.16 12.98
CA HIS A 198 12.96 -14.18 13.85
C HIS A 198 12.00 -14.79 14.88
N PHE A 199 11.91 -16.12 14.93
CA PHE A 199 11.04 -16.88 15.83
C PHE A 199 11.05 -16.35 17.27
N GLN A 200 12.23 -16.18 17.87
CA GLN A 200 12.34 -15.79 19.27
C GLN A 200 11.70 -14.42 19.54
N ARG A 201 11.98 -13.44 18.68
CA ARG A 201 11.45 -12.08 18.79
C ARG A 201 9.94 -12.08 18.62
N ASP A 202 9.45 -12.69 17.54
CA ASP A 202 8.04 -12.61 17.15
C ASP A 202 7.15 -13.41 18.11
N TYR A 203 7.62 -14.59 18.54
CA TYR A 203 6.95 -15.40 19.56
C TYR A 203 6.87 -14.64 20.89
N GLN A 204 7.97 -14.05 21.38
CA GLN A 204 7.95 -13.30 22.65
C GLN A 204 7.08 -12.05 22.59
N GLN A 205 7.14 -11.31 21.47
CA GLN A 205 6.31 -10.13 21.26
C GLN A 205 4.82 -10.50 21.24
N HIS A 206 4.45 -11.55 20.51
CA HIS A 206 3.07 -12.02 20.50
C HIS A 206 2.62 -12.51 21.88
N VAL A 207 3.40 -13.37 22.54
CA VAL A 207 3.03 -13.97 23.84
C VAL A 207 2.83 -12.90 24.91
N SER A 208 3.72 -11.90 24.98
CA SER A 208 3.60 -10.80 25.94
C SER A 208 2.33 -9.96 25.70
N GLN A 209 2.06 -9.59 24.44
CA GLN A 209 0.85 -8.86 24.09
C GLN A 209 -0.42 -9.69 24.29
N CYS A 210 -0.39 -10.98 23.95
CA CYS A 210 -1.51 -11.90 24.09
C CYS A 210 -1.86 -12.15 25.55
N LYS A 211 -0.85 -12.21 26.44
CA LYS A 211 -1.04 -12.27 27.89
C LYS A 211 -1.76 -11.04 28.42
N ILE A 212 -1.36 -9.84 27.98
CA ILE A 212 -2.04 -8.58 28.35
C ILE A 212 -3.50 -8.60 27.90
N ASN A 213 -3.77 -9.14 26.71
CA ASN A 213 -5.12 -9.22 26.14
C ASN A 213 -5.93 -10.43 26.67
N ASN A 214 -5.47 -11.08 27.74
CA ASN A 214 -6.11 -12.25 28.35
C ASN A 214 -6.42 -13.39 27.34
N GLY A 215 -5.53 -13.60 26.37
CA GLY A 215 -5.70 -14.62 25.32
C GLY A 215 -6.67 -14.24 24.20
N GLN A 216 -7.32 -13.07 24.25
CA GLN A 216 -8.23 -12.61 23.22
C GLN A 216 -7.46 -12.01 22.03
N ILE A 217 -7.78 -12.47 20.82
CA ILE A 217 -7.30 -11.81 19.60
C ILE A 217 -8.12 -10.54 19.41
N ILE A 218 -7.49 -9.39 19.70
CA ILE A 218 -8.03 -8.10 19.33
C ILE A 218 -7.89 -7.97 17.81
N LYS A 219 -8.96 -8.31 17.09
CA LYS A 219 -9.10 -7.95 15.68
C LYS A 219 -9.22 -6.43 15.61
N LYS A 220 -8.09 -5.75 15.42
CA LYS A 220 -8.14 -4.34 15.04
C LYS A 220 -8.83 -4.29 13.69
N VAL A 221 -10.00 -3.66 13.65
CA VAL A 221 -10.65 -3.32 12.38
C VAL A 221 -9.70 -2.39 11.67
N LYS A 222 -8.94 -2.95 10.73
CA LYS A 222 -8.26 -2.16 9.73
C LYS A 222 -9.37 -1.81 8.74
N LEU A 223 -9.98 -0.65 8.96
CA LEU A 223 -10.82 -0.06 7.92
C LEU A 223 -9.97 -0.05 6.64
N ASP A 224 -10.58 -0.36 5.49
CA ASP A 224 -9.93 -0.07 4.22
C ASP A 224 -9.40 1.36 4.30
N GLU A 225 -8.15 1.56 3.88
CA GLU A 225 -7.62 2.91 3.73
C GLU A 225 -8.52 3.60 2.72
N GLN A 226 -9.58 4.25 3.20
CA GLN A 226 -10.32 5.19 2.38
C GLN A 226 -9.26 6.17 1.93
N PRO A 227 -9.06 6.34 0.62
CA PRO A 227 -8.17 7.38 0.16
C PRO A 227 -8.76 8.66 0.72
N PHE A 228 -8.10 9.23 1.73
CA PHE A 228 -8.28 10.63 2.02
C PHE A 228 -8.09 11.34 0.67
N PRO A 229 -8.95 12.29 0.30
CA PRO A 229 -8.63 13.13 -0.85
C PRO A 229 -7.19 13.59 -0.64
N TYR A 230 -6.33 13.40 -1.64
CA TYR A 230 -4.92 13.75 -1.55
C TYR A 230 -4.86 15.28 -1.50
N VAL A 231 -4.96 15.83 -0.28
CA VAL A 231 -4.92 17.25 0.04
C VAL A 231 -3.69 17.51 0.93
N PRO A 232 -2.46 17.16 0.47
CA PRO A 232 -1.25 17.33 1.27
C PRO A 232 -1.05 18.80 1.69
N HIS A 233 -1.59 19.75 0.92
CA HIS A 233 -1.55 21.18 1.19
C HIS A 233 -2.38 21.62 2.40
N ILE A 234 -3.24 20.74 2.97
CA ILE A 234 -3.94 20.99 4.25
C ILE A 234 -3.38 20.08 5.35
N GLN A 235 -3.24 18.77 5.10
CA GLN A 235 -2.88 17.81 6.14
C GLN A 235 -1.38 17.82 6.55
N ARG A 236 -0.48 18.30 5.69
CA ARG A 236 0.97 18.43 5.99
C ARG A 236 1.43 19.89 6.07
N ASN A 237 0.49 20.82 6.12
CA ASN A 237 0.80 22.24 6.14
C ASN A 237 1.08 22.69 7.58
N GLU A 238 2.36 22.94 7.89
CA GLU A 238 2.80 23.37 9.22
C GLU A 238 2.03 24.63 9.69
N THR A 239 1.74 25.57 8.77
CA THR A 239 0.94 26.77 9.06
C THR A 239 -0.47 26.39 9.47
N TYR A 240 -1.13 25.52 8.72
CA TYR A 240 -2.50 25.09 9.03
C TYR A 240 -2.57 24.33 10.37
N ALA A 241 -1.62 23.42 10.61
CA ALA A 241 -1.52 22.68 11.86
C ALA A 241 -1.30 23.61 13.06
N TYR A 242 -0.44 24.62 12.93
CA TYR A 242 -0.22 25.64 13.95
C TYR A 242 -1.51 26.44 14.24
N LEU A 243 -2.19 26.91 13.20
CA LEU A 243 -3.44 27.67 13.36
C LEU A 243 -4.55 26.81 13.97
N LEU A 244 -4.62 25.52 13.61
CA LEU A 244 -5.56 24.57 14.19
C LEU A 244 -5.30 24.36 15.68
N ALA A 245 -4.04 24.14 16.08
CA ALA A 245 -3.66 23.94 17.47
C ALA A 245 -3.95 25.17 18.36
N ASN A 246 -3.94 26.37 17.77
CA ASN A 246 -4.22 27.63 18.47
C ASN A 246 -5.68 28.12 18.31
N ASN A 247 -6.59 27.29 17.79
CA ASN A 247 -7.98 27.67 17.49
C ASN A 247 -8.13 28.94 16.61
N ALA A 248 -7.16 29.18 15.73
CA ALA A 248 -7.04 30.35 14.87
C ALA A 248 -7.19 30.01 13.38
N THR A 249 -7.89 28.92 13.03
CA THR A 249 -8.05 28.45 11.65
C THR A 249 -8.67 29.48 10.70
N GLN A 250 -9.47 30.40 11.22
CA GLN A 250 -10.05 31.52 10.47
C GLN A 250 -8.98 32.48 9.90
N GLN A 251 -7.77 32.47 10.45
CA GLN A 251 -6.66 33.27 9.95
C GLN A 251 -5.98 32.64 8.73
N PHE A 252 -6.26 31.38 8.39
CA PHE A 252 -5.59 30.70 7.28
C PHE A 252 -5.90 31.37 5.94
N LYS A 253 -4.85 31.84 5.28
CA LYS A 253 -4.87 32.46 3.95
C LYS A 253 -4.30 31.49 2.91
N PRO A 254 -4.94 31.34 1.73
CA PRO A 254 -4.35 30.61 0.62
C PRO A 254 -3.15 31.38 0.03
N THR A 255 -2.24 30.66 -0.61
CA THR A 255 -1.11 31.26 -1.35
C THR A 255 -1.65 32.13 -2.51
N GLN A 256 -1.27 33.40 -2.54
CA GLN A 256 -1.83 34.38 -3.48
C GLN A 256 -0.87 34.71 -4.64
N TYR A 257 0.43 34.61 -4.37
CA TYR A 257 1.52 35.03 -5.24
C TYR A 257 2.30 33.81 -5.71
N TYR A 258 2.62 33.79 -7.00
CA TYR A 258 3.20 32.64 -7.68
C TYR A 258 3.90 33.09 -8.96
N ILE A 259 4.64 32.18 -9.57
CA ILE A 259 5.28 32.40 -10.86
C ILE A 259 4.68 31.43 -11.88
N THR A 260 4.34 31.90 -13.07
CA THR A 260 3.95 31.05 -14.19
C THR A 260 5.02 31.04 -15.27
N TYR A 261 5.09 29.98 -16.07
CA TYR A 261 6.00 29.92 -17.21
C TYR A 261 5.37 29.19 -18.40
N ASP A 262 5.87 29.51 -19.60
CA ASP A 262 5.53 28.85 -20.88
C ASP A 262 6.81 28.77 -21.73
N PHE A 263 7.04 27.63 -22.37
CA PHE A 263 8.17 27.43 -23.29
C PHE A 263 7.68 27.42 -24.72
N GLU A 264 8.43 28.07 -25.60
CA GLU A 264 8.30 27.85 -27.04
C GLU A 264 9.43 26.96 -27.52
N THR A 265 9.13 26.11 -28.51
CA THR A 265 10.07 25.10 -29.02
C THR A 265 10.13 25.12 -30.53
N VAL A 266 11.26 24.66 -31.07
CA VAL A 266 11.45 24.44 -32.51
C VAL A 266 11.81 22.98 -32.78
N GLU A 267 11.29 22.44 -33.88
CA GLU A 267 11.63 21.09 -34.31
C GLU A 267 12.96 21.06 -35.07
N ARG A 268 13.93 20.31 -34.55
CA ARG A 268 15.17 19.97 -35.24
C ARG A 268 15.06 18.60 -35.88
N LYS A 269 15.16 18.53 -37.20
CA LYS A 269 15.14 17.26 -37.95
C LYS A 269 16.48 16.55 -37.79
N VAL A 270 16.48 15.33 -37.26
CA VAL A 270 17.68 14.54 -36.98
C VAL A 270 17.83 13.39 -37.98
N ASN A 271 16.72 12.70 -38.30
CA ASN A 271 16.67 11.58 -39.26
C ASN A 271 17.80 10.54 -39.10
N THR A 272 18.04 10.07 -37.87
CA THR A 272 19.07 9.06 -37.57
C THR A 272 18.47 7.69 -37.28
N TYR A 273 19.17 6.61 -37.66
CA TYR A 273 18.75 5.23 -37.38
C TYR A 273 19.52 4.65 -36.19
N PHE A 274 18.83 3.90 -35.33
CA PHE A 274 19.43 3.24 -34.16
C PHE A 274 18.83 1.85 -33.92
N GLY A 275 19.49 1.04 -33.09
CA GLY A 275 19.08 -0.34 -32.82
C GLY A 275 19.75 -1.38 -33.74
N LYS A 276 19.07 -2.51 -33.97
CA LYS A 276 19.60 -3.65 -34.74
C LYS A 276 19.47 -3.37 -36.25
N PRO A 277 20.47 -3.72 -37.07
CA PRO A 277 20.34 -3.67 -38.53
C PRO A 277 19.15 -4.53 -38.98
N ILE A 278 18.29 -3.98 -39.84
CA ILE A 278 17.17 -4.75 -40.40
C ILE A 278 17.70 -5.68 -41.50
N ASN A 279 18.68 -5.21 -42.27
CA ASN A 279 19.23 -5.95 -43.39
C ASN A 279 20.67 -6.43 -43.09
N LYS A 280 21.03 -7.63 -43.57
CA LYS A 280 22.37 -8.21 -43.39
C LYS A 280 23.40 -7.57 -44.33
N GLU A 281 22.94 -7.06 -45.47
CA GLU A 281 23.77 -6.47 -46.53
C GLU A 281 23.93 -4.95 -46.34
N ASP A 282 22.84 -4.23 -46.09
CA ASP A 282 22.86 -2.81 -45.77
C ASP A 282 22.69 -2.58 -44.25
N LYS A 283 23.82 -2.37 -43.58
CA LYS A 283 23.87 -2.12 -42.13
C LYS A 283 23.48 -0.69 -41.73
N SER A 284 23.20 0.20 -42.70
CA SER A 284 22.84 1.60 -42.43
C SER A 284 21.40 1.74 -41.93
N ILE A 285 20.49 0.89 -42.42
CA ILE A 285 19.08 0.90 -42.03
C ILE A 285 18.87 0.01 -40.79
N ARG A 286 18.46 0.62 -39.69
CA ARG A 286 18.21 -0.05 -38.40
C ARG A 286 16.72 -0.05 -38.06
N ASN A 287 16.34 -0.91 -37.11
CA ASN A 287 14.95 -1.17 -36.72
C ASN A 287 14.25 -0.03 -35.96
N SER A 288 14.95 1.07 -35.69
CA SER A 288 14.37 2.26 -35.08
C SER A 288 14.93 3.51 -35.72
N GLN A 289 14.10 4.53 -35.86
CA GLN A 289 14.43 5.81 -36.48
C GLN A 289 14.07 6.94 -35.53
N TRP A 290 15.01 7.87 -35.36
CA TRP A 290 14.84 9.12 -34.65
C TRP A 290 14.66 10.23 -35.69
N ILE A 291 13.43 10.69 -35.84
CA ILE A 291 13.04 11.63 -36.90
C ILE A 291 13.43 13.06 -36.52
N SER A 292 13.08 13.50 -35.32
CA SER A 292 13.31 14.87 -34.86
C SER A 292 13.42 14.98 -33.34
N VAL A 293 13.87 16.16 -32.91
CA VAL A 293 13.98 16.58 -31.51
C VAL A 293 13.32 17.95 -31.37
N LEU A 294 12.58 18.16 -30.28
CA LEU A 294 12.13 19.49 -29.89
C LEU A 294 13.23 20.15 -29.08
N GLU A 295 13.73 21.26 -29.59
CA GLU A 295 14.72 22.11 -28.91
C GLU A 295 13.99 23.32 -28.29
N PRO A 296 14.32 23.69 -27.04
CA PRO A 296 13.73 24.87 -26.41
C PRO A 296 14.24 26.14 -27.10
N LEU A 297 13.32 26.98 -27.56
CA LEU A 297 13.62 28.23 -28.26
C LEU A 297 13.63 29.42 -27.29
N SER A 298 12.61 29.53 -26.45
CA SER A 298 12.47 30.60 -25.49
C SER A 298 11.59 30.20 -24.31
N VAL A 299 11.69 30.95 -23.23
CA VAL A 299 10.84 30.82 -22.05
C VAL A 299 10.38 32.20 -21.61
N ALA A 300 9.07 32.34 -21.43
CA ALA A 300 8.47 33.50 -20.80
C ALA A 300 7.98 33.11 -19.41
N SER A 301 8.12 34.01 -18.45
CA SER A 301 7.54 33.82 -17.12
C SER A 301 6.89 35.08 -16.61
N THR A 302 5.75 34.90 -15.94
CA THR A 302 4.99 35.97 -15.31
C THR A 302 4.99 35.76 -13.81
N ILE A 303 5.57 36.72 -13.10
CA ILE A 303 5.64 36.74 -11.63
C ILE A 303 4.49 37.61 -11.15
N LYS A 304 3.60 37.01 -10.35
CA LYS A 304 2.53 37.71 -9.67
C LYS A 304 3.00 38.08 -8.27
N LEU A 305 3.18 39.36 -8.01
CA LEU A 305 3.70 39.91 -6.75
C LEU A 305 2.59 40.59 -5.94
N GLU A 306 2.84 40.83 -4.65
CA GLU A 306 1.98 41.71 -3.85
C GLU A 306 2.05 43.13 -4.37
N TRP A 307 3.24 43.58 -4.74
CA TRP A 307 3.45 44.93 -5.23
C TRP A 307 4.66 45.02 -6.16
N LYS A 308 4.70 46.08 -6.98
CA LYS A 308 5.88 46.46 -7.78
C LYS A 308 6.08 47.96 -7.79
N ASP A 309 7.33 48.38 -7.88
CA ASP A 309 7.65 49.78 -8.16
C ASP A 309 7.45 50.07 -9.66
N GLN A 310 6.69 51.10 -9.98
CA GLN A 310 6.55 51.63 -11.33
C GLN A 310 7.15 53.04 -11.38
N TYR A 311 8.06 53.25 -12.33
CA TYR A 311 8.60 54.57 -12.64
C TYR A 311 7.53 55.41 -13.33
N ASP A 312 7.25 56.60 -12.80
CA ASP A 312 6.19 57.49 -13.30
C ASP A 312 6.71 58.62 -14.20
N GLY A 313 8.00 58.63 -14.53
CA GLY A 313 8.60 59.64 -15.40
C GLY A 313 9.07 60.91 -14.69
N ASN A 314 8.76 61.10 -13.40
CA ASN A 314 9.04 62.33 -12.64
C ASN A 314 9.98 62.10 -11.43
N ASP A 315 10.98 61.20 -11.57
CA ASP A 315 11.89 60.79 -10.48
C ASP A 315 11.20 60.16 -9.24
N SER A 316 9.91 59.82 -9.32
CA SER A 316 9.20 59.10 -8.24
C SER A 316 8.83 57.67 -8.63
N TYR A 317 9.06 56.75 -7.69
CA TYR A 317 8.57 55.38 -7.78
C TYR A 317 7.19 55.30 -7.12
N LYS A 318 6.20 54.81 -7.87
CA LYS A 318 4.88 54.51 -7.33
C LYS A 318 4.76 53.01 -7.07
N LYS A 319 4.46 52.66 -5.81
CA LYS A 319 4.15 51.28 -5.42
C LYS A 319 2.75 50.91 -5.92
N ILE A 320 2.67 49.95 -6.84
CA ILE A 320 1.41 49.38 -7.32
C ILE A 320 1.19 48.07 -6.59
N ALA A 321 0.14 48.00 -5.79
CA ALA A 321 -0.25 46.79 -5.09
C ALA A 321 -1.28 45.98 -5.91
N THR A 322 -1.20 44.65 -5.83
CA THR A 322 -2.19 43.73 -6.36
C THR A 322 -3.49 43.89 -5.58
N SER A 323 -4.50 44.48 -6.21
CA SER A 323 -5.82 44.62 -5.63
C SER A 323 -6.72 43.44 -6.01
N GLN A 324 -7.64 43.07 -5.12
CA GLN A 324 -8.59 41.95 -5.35
C GLN A 324 -9.55 42.21 -6.53
N HIS A 325 -9.65 43.46 -7.00
CA HIS A 325 -10.57 43.91 -8.06
C HIS A 325 -9.89 44.83 -9.12
N GLY A 326 -8.56 44.78 -9.28
CA GLY A 326 -7.83 45.67 -10.19
C GLY A 326 -6.58 45.05 -10.82
N PHE A 327 -5.66 45.90 -11.33
CA PHE A 327 -4.41 45.46 -11.97
C PHE A 327 -3.50 44.74 -10.96
N ALA A 328 -3.11 43.51 -11.27
CA ALA A 328 -2.10 42.79 -10.49
C ALA A 328 -0.71 43.38 -10.73
N ALA A 329 0.14 43.39 -9.70
CA ALA A 329 1.56 43.69 -9.83
C ALA A 329 2.25 42.51 -10.55
N LEU A 330 2.16 42.54 -11.88
CA LEU A 330 2.78 41.56 -12.76
C LEU A 330 4.15 42.06 -13.21
N LYS A 331 5.14 41.18 -13.09
CA LYS A 331 6.46 41.34 -13.69
C LYS A 331 6.66 40.20 -14.69
N THR A 332 7.11 40.51 -15.89
CA THR A 332 7.43 39.52 -16.92
C THR A 332 8.94 39.43 -17.07
N ILE A 333 9.43 38.20 -17.24
CA ILE A 333 10.81 37.92 -17.63
C ILE A 333 10.78 37.02 -18.87
N TYR A 334 11.76 37.22 -19.74
CA TYR A 334 11.85 36.52 -21.01
C TYR A 334 13.32 36.19 -21.27
N TYR A 335 13.56 34.94 -21.68
CA TYR A 335 14.87 34.43 -22.06
C TYR A 335 14.71 33.60 -23.33
N ASP A 336 15.68 33.70 -24.23
CA ASP A 336 15.67 32.92 -25.46
C ASP A 336 17.06 32.44 -25.85
N LEU A 337 17.07 31.56 -26.86
CA LEU A 337 18.27 30.96 -27.41
C LEU A 337 19.16 31.97 -28.17
N HIS A 338 18.69 33.20 -28.47
CA HIS A 338 19.50 34.23 -29.12
C HIS A 338 20.40 34.97 -28.16
N GLN A 339 19.88 35.22 -26.96
CA GLN A 339 20.58 36.05 -26.00
C GLN A 339 21.83 35.33 -25.50
N GLU A 340 21.76 34.04 -25.14
CA GLU A 340 22.91 33.26 -24.63
C GLU A 340 22.75 31.72 -24.80
N ASP A 341 23.88 30.98 -24.86
CA ASP A 341 23.91 29.51 -25.08
C ASP A 341 23.26 28.67 -23.94
N ASP A 342 23.14 29.22 -22.72
CA ASP A 342 22.55 28.53 -21.55
C ASP A 342 21.44 29.35 -20.87
N PHE A 343 20.52 29.86 -21.69
CA PHE A 343 19.42 30.71 -21.22
C PHE A 343 18.50 30.00 -20.19
N ILE A 344 18.40 28.66 -20.22
CA ILE A 344 17.57 27.90 -19.27
C ILE A 344 18.16 27.97 -17.85
N THR A 345 19.47 27.80 -17.71
CA THR A 345 20.13 27.92 -16.39
C THR A 345 19.96 29.34 -15.84
N GLN A 346 20.09 30.36 -16.68
CA GLN A 346 19.89 31.76 -16.28
C GLN A 346 18.45 32.05 -15.90
N TRP A 347 17.49 31.53 -16.67
CA TRP A 347 16.08 31.61 -16.33
C TRP A 347 15.82 30.97 -14.96
N ILE A 348 16.35 29.78 -14.67
CA ILE A 348 16.20 29.13 -13.35
C ILE A 348 16.82 29.99 -12.24
N GLU A 349 17.99 30.58 -12.49
CA GLU A 349 18.64 31.49 -11.54
C GLU A 349 17.77 32.73 -11.25
N GLN A 350 17.20 33.35 -12.29
CA GLN A 350 16.26 34.46 -12.14
C GLN A 350 14.99 34.02 -11.39
N ILE A 351 14.46 32.83 -11.67
CA ILE A 351 13.31 32.27 -10.95
C ILE A 351 13.62 32.14 -9.45
N PHE A 352 14.82 31.72 -9.06
CA PHE A 352 15.22 31.69 -7.65
C PHE A 352 15.28 33.08 -7.02
N GLU A 353 15.73 34.10 -7.75
CA GLU A 353 15.73 35.48 -7.27
C GLU A 353 14.31 36.03 -7.07
N GLU A 354 13.43 35.87 -8.06
CA GLU A 354 12.03 36.30 -7.96
C GLU A 354 11.27 35.51 -6.88
N ALA A 355 11.59 34.22 -6.71
CA ALA A 355 10.99 33.38 -5.67
C ALA A 355 11.30 33.89 -4.25
N LYS A 356 12.41 34.61 -4.02
CA LYS A 356 12.66 35.24 -2.71
C LYS A 356 11.58 36.27 -2.40
N GLN A 357 11.24 37.13 -3.37
CA GLN A 357 10.20 38.14 -3.19
C GLN A 357 8.82 37.51 -3.06
N VAL A 358 8.47 36.55 -3.92
CA VAL A 358 7.19 35.82 -3.83
C VAL A 358 7.04 35.09 -2.50
N SER A 359 8.15 34.56 -1.95
CA SER A 359 8.14 33.94 -0.63
C SER A 359 7.90 34.96 0.49
N ILE A 360 8.37 36.20 0.36
CA ILE A 360 8.13 37.27 1.33
C ILE A 360 6.67 37.72 1.25
N ASP A 361 6.17 37.98 0.04
CA ASP A 361 4.80 38.45 -0.22
C ASP A 361 3.73 37.48 0.29
N ASN A 362 4.03 36.18 0.34
CA ASN A 362 3.10 35.17 0.86
C ASN A 362 3.18 34.95 2.38
N LYS A 363 4.11 35.57 3.11
CA LYS A 363 4.19 35.44 4.57
C LYS A 363 3.01 36.13 5.26
N TYR A 364 2.70 35.66 6.46
CA TYR A 364 1.71 36.30 7.32
C TYR A 364 2.32 37.54 7.99
N ASP A 365 1.50 38.58 8.20
CA ASP A 365 1.90 39.80 8.91
C ASP A 365 2.39 39.49 10.33
N ASN A 366 1.77 38.50 10.98
CA ASN A 366 2.20 37.99 12.27
C ASN A 366 3.36 37.01 12.10
N GLN A 367 4.55 37.40 12.58
CA GLN A 367 5.78 36.60 12.51
C GLN A 367 5.73 35.30 13.32
N ASP A 368 4.81 35.19 14.29
CA ASP A 368 4.64 33.97 15.10
C ASP A 368 3.95 32.84 14.31
N ILE A 369 3.29 33.16 13.19
CA ILE A 369 2.65 32.16 12.34
C ILE A 369 3.72 31.58 11.39
N PRO A 370 4.09 30.29 11.54
CA PRO A 370 5.10 29.70 10.68
C PRO A 370 4.59 29.62 9.25
N TYR A 371 5.39 30.11 8.28
CA TYR A 371 5.12 29.95 6.84
C TYR A 371 6.33 29.35 6.15
N LYS A 372 6.23 28.04 5.85
CA LYS A 372 7.30 27.23 5.26
C LYS A 372 6.82 26.51 4.01
N GLN A 373 6.10 27.23 3.16
CA GLN A 373 5.64 26.71 1.87
C GLN A 373 6.65 27.07 0.78
N ASN A 374 6.83 26.14 -0.15
CA ASN A 374 7.67 26.34 -1.32
C ASN A 374 6.97 27.29 -2.30
N VAL A 375 7.77 28.09 -3.02
CA VAL A 375 7.21 28.98 -4.04
C VAL A 375 6.82 28.18 -5.27
N SER A 376 5.55 28.28 -5.63
CA SER A 376 4.97 27.52 -6.73
C SER A 376 5.30 28.15 -8.07
N ILE A 377 5.93 27.36 -8.93
CA ILE A 377 6.27 27.68 -10.32
C ILE A 377 5.33 26.83 -11.20
N ILE A 378 4.37 27.50 -11.83
CA ILE A 378 3.19 26.87 -12.41
C ILE A 378 3.28 26.89 -13.93
N GLY A 379 3.29 25.71 -14.55
CA GLY A 379 3.08 25.57 -15.99
C GLY A 379 1.68 25.03 -16.28
N PHE A 380 1.26 25.06 -17.55
CA PHE A 380 -0.02 24.49 -17.99
C PHE A 380 0.24 23.37 -19.00
N ASN A 381 -0.17 22.14 -18.69
CA ASN A 381 0.20 20.94 -19.46
C ASN A 381 1.72 20.72 -19.55
N SER A 382 2.46 21.26 -18.58
CA SER A 382 3.91 21.34 -18.60
C SER A 382 4.58 20.03 -18.21
N SER A 383 3.92 19.18 -17.42
CA SER A 383 4.45 17.88 -16.97
C SER A 383 4.84 16.97 -18.14
N ARG A 384 4.05 17.02 -19.22
CA ARG A 384 4.29 16.20 -20.41
C ARG A 384 5.30 16.80 -21.37
N PHE A 385 5.39 18.12 -21.44
CA PHE A 385 6.11 18.84 -22.48
C PHE A 385 7.24 19.70 -21.89
N ASP A 386 6.91 20.83 -21.29
CA ASP A 386 7.91 21.84 -20.89
C ASP A 386 8.91 21.32 -19.88
N GLN A 387 8.45 20.56 -18.88
CA GLN A 387 9.32 20.05 -17.83
C GLN A 387 10.41 19.13 -18.39
N ALA A 388 10.12 18.37 -19.44
CA ALA A 388 11.13 17.53 -20.10
C ALA A 388 12.27 18.35 -20.71
N LEU A 389 12.01 19.61 -21.12
CA LEU A 389 13.00 20.49 -21.72
C LEU A 389 14.04 20.96 -20.70
N PHE A 390 13.60 21.32 -19.49
CA PHE A 390 14.47 21.93 -18.48
C PHE A 390 14.87 21.01 -17.33
N THR A 391 14.26 19.82 -17.15
CA THR A 391 14.56 18.93 -16.00
C THR A 391 16.05 18.59 -15.88
N LYS A 392 16.76 18.44 -17.01
CA LYS A 392 18.20 18.18 -17.02
C LYS A 392 19.04 19.31 -16.39
N TYR A 393 18.51 20.54 -16.35
CA TYR A 393 19.15 21.71 -15.76
C TYR A 393 18.82 21.91 -14.28
N LEU A 394 17.90 21.12 -13.71
CA LEU A 394 17.51 21.23 -12.29
C LEU A 394 18.50 20.58 -11.32
N HIS A 395 19.65 20.11 -11.80
CA HIS A 395 20.72 19.56 -10.99
C HIS A 395 22.07 20.09 -11.46
N ASN A 396 22.69 20.95 -10.66
CA ASN A 396 24.01 21.52 -10.92
C ASN A 396 24.70 21.89 -9.60
N ASP A 397 25.76 22.70 -9.64
CA ASP A 397 26.50 23.11 -8.44
C ASP A 397 25.71 24.09 -7.54
N LYS A 398 24.75 24.85 -8.09
CA LYS A 398 23.97 25.87 -7.37
C LYS A 398 22.69 25.30 -6.75
N TRP A 399 22.00 24.38 -7.41
CA TRP A 399 20.73 23.80 -6.95
C TRP A 399 20.62 22.30 -7.20
N THR A 400 19.71 21.64 -6.48
CA THR A 400 19.47 20.21 -6.61
C THR A 400 18.00 19.86 -6.45
N ILE A 401 17.56 18.82 -7.15
CA ILE A 401 16.25 18.20 -6.94
C ILE A 401 16.25 17.54 -5.55
N GLN A 402 15.30 17.94 -4.70
CA GLN A 402 15.09 17.37 -3.36
C GLN A 402 14.05 16.25 -3.38
N SER A 403 12.97 16.45 -4.14
CA SER A 403 11.93 15.45 -4.27
C SER A 403 11.24 15.53 -5.62
N PHE A 404 10.83 14.38 -6.12
CA PHE A 404 10.07 14.23 -7.35
C PHE A 404 8.84 13.37 -7.05
N ILE A 405 7.66 13.88 -7.39
CA ILE A 405 6.39 13.17 -7.21
C ILE A 405 5.77 12.93 -8.58
N GLY A 406 5.47 11.67 -8.90
CA GLY A 406 4.81 11.28 -10.15
C GLY A 406 5.66 10.30 -10.95
N ARG A 407 5.33 10.17 -12.24
CA ARG A 407 6.10 9.35 -13.21
C ARG A 407 6.58 10.25 -14.33
N TYR A 408 7.64 9.87 -15.04
CA TYR A 408 8.09 10.61 -16.22
C TYR A 408 6.96 10.75 -17.25
N GLY A 409 6.61 11.99 -17.62
CA GLY A 409 5.49 12.34 -18.52
C GLY A 409 4.12 12.51 -17.85
N GLN A 410 4.04 12.27 -16.54
CA GLN A 410 2.90 12.53 -15.65
C GLN A 410 3.44 12.91 -14.26
N ASP A 411 4.43 13.79 -14.24
CA ASP A 411 4.94 14.33 -12.98
C ASP A 411 3.88 15.24 -12.37
N LYS A 412 3.75 15.14 -11.05
CA LYS A 412 2.84 15.94 -10.25
C LYS A 412 3.55 17.15 -9.66
N GLN A 413 4.80 16.97 -9.27
CA GLN A 413 5.59 17.99 -8.61
C GLN A 413 7.09 17.68 -8.67
N ILE A 414 7.90 18.70 -8.95
CA ILE A 414 9.36 18.67 -8.79
C ILE A 414 9.78 19.75 -7.80
N VAL A 415 10.40 19.36 -6.70
CA VAL A 415 10.94 20.29 -5.71
C VAL A 415 12.43 20.44 -5.90
N VAL A 416 12.86 21.69 -6.07
CA VAL A 416 14.26 22.05 -6.29
C VAL A 416 14.70 22.99 -5.17
N GLU A 417 15.86 22.71 -4.60
CA GLU A 417 16.46 23.52 -3.54
C GLU A 417 17.75 24.17 -4.02
N HIS A 418 17.86 25.47 -3.76
CA HIS A 418 19.11 26.20 -3.92
C HIS A 418 20.07 25.85 -2.77
N LYS A 419 21.26 25.31 -3.09
CA LYS A 419 22.15 24.68 -2.11
C LYS A 419 22.67 25.65 -1.05
N GLN A 420 22.90 26.91 -1.43
CA GLN A 420 23.44 27.95 -0.54
C GLN A 420 22.36 28.64 0.31
N THR A 421 21.29 29.11 -0.32
CA THR A 421 20.22 29.88 0.35
C THR A 421 19.19 28.99 1.04
N LYS A 422 19.15 27.68 0.71
CA LYS A 422 18.13 26.72 1.16
C LYS A 422 16.70 27.07 0.74
N GLN A 423 16.54 28.03 -0.17
CA GLN A 423 15.26 28.36 -0.77
C GLN A 423 14.77 27.18 -1.60
N GLN A 424 13.51 26.81 -1.42
CA GLN A 424 12.86 25.74 -2.18
C GLN A 424 11.79 26.33 -3.10
N ILE A 425 11.79 25.85 -4.35
CA ILE A 425 10.76 26.13 -5.36
C ILE A 425 10.12 24.80 -5.79
N ASN A 426 8.83 24.83 -6.14
CA ASN A 426 8.11 23.67 -6.62
C ASN A 426 7.54 23.92 -8.01
N PHE A 427 8.05 23.18 -9.00
CA PHE A 427 7.44 23.10 -10.32
C PHE A 427 6.21 22.22 -10.24
N ILE A 428 5.08 22.76 -10.67
CA ILE A 428 3.78 22.07 -10.72
C ILE A 428 3.08 22.36 -12.04
N ASP A 429 2.24 21.42 -12.45
CA ASP A 429 1.37 21.55 -13.61
C ASP A 429 -0.06 21.86 -13.14
N ALA A 430 -0.62 22.96 -13.61
CA ALA A 430 -1.99 23.35 -13.31
C ALA A 430 -3.02 22.27 -13.69
N MET A 431 -2.79 21.54 -14.79
CA MET A 431 -3.69 20.47 -15.24
C MET A 431 -3.79 19.29 -14.27
N ASN A 432 -2.80 19.09 -13.40
CA ASN A 432 -2.87 18.04 -12.38
C ASN A 432 -3.92 18.33 -11.29
N TYR A 433 -4.38 19.58 -11.19
CA TYR A 433 -5.33 20.03 -10.17
C TYR A 433 -6.72 20.32 -10.75
N THR A 434 -6.89 20.16 -12.06
CA THR A 434 -8.16 20.37 -12.76
C THR A 434 -8.56 19.12 -13.54
N GLN A 435 -9.80 19.11 -14.04
CA GLN A 435 -10.17 18.12 -15.07
C GLN A 435 -9.41 18.45 -16.36
N PRO A 436 -9.00 17.43 -17.14
CA PRO A 436 -8.34 17.66 -18.43
C PRO A 436 -9.17 18.60 -19.30
N THR A 437 -8.63 19.79 -19.56
CA THR A 437 -9.30 20.88 -20.26
C THR A 437 -8.28 21.66 -21.09
N ASP A 438 -8.76 22.44 -22.06
CA ASP A 438 -7.88 23.35 -22.81
C ASP A 438 -7.62 24.65 -22.00
N LEU A 439 -6.55 25.36 -22.37
CA LEU A 439 -6.14 26.57 -21.67
C LEU A 439 -7.25 27.64 -21.70
N THR A 440 -8.01 27.70 -22.78
CA THR A 440 -9.11 28.67 -22.96
C THR A 440 -10.23 28.43 -21.96
N SER A 441 -10.67 27.18 -21.82
CA SER A 441 -11.71 26.77 -20.87
C SER A 441 -11.20 26.92 -19.44
N PHE A 442 -9.94 26.56 -19.18
CA PHE A 442 -9.29 26.83 -17.89
C PHE A 442 -9.31 28.32 -17.53
N ALA A 443 -8.89 29.20 -18.45
CA ALA A 443 -8.88 30.64 -18.23
C ALA A 443 -10.30 31.19 -17.99
N LYS A 444 -11.30 30.66 -18.70
CA LYS A 444 -12.71 31.04 -18.53
C LYS A 444 -13.24 30.63 -17.15
N ASP A 445 -12.98 29.40 -16.73
CA ASP A 445 -13.52 28.83 -15.49
C ASP A 445 -12.87 29.45 -14.24
N PHE A 446 -11.58 29.80 -14.29
CA PHE A 446 -10.82 30.28 -13.13
C PHE A 446 -10.47 31.78 -13.17
N GLY A 447 -10.48 32.41 -14.35
CA GLY A 447 -10.05 33.79 -14.55
C GLY A 447 -11.14 34.85 -14.43
N ASN A 448 -12.43 34.46 -14.50
CA ASN A 448 -13.59 35.38 -14.47
C ASN A 448 -13.47 36.59 -15.42
N LYS A 449 -12.72 36.45 -16.52
CA LYS A 449 -12.55 37.45 -17.57
C LYS A 449 -12.85 36.81 -18.91
N ASP A 450 -13.52 37.55 -19.79
CA ASP A 450 -13.66 37.19 -21.20
C ASP A 450 -12.28 37.34 -21.86
N ASN A 451 -11.50 36.27 -21.77
CA ASN A 451 -10.36 35.88 -22.59
C ASN A 451 -9.62 37.03 -23.32
N GLU A 452 -8.52 37.51 -22.74
CA GLU A 452 -7.38 37.96 -23.55
C GLU A 452 -6.84 36.68 -24.21
N SER A 453 -7.00 36.55 -25.53
CA SER A 453 -6.55 35.36 -26.28
C SER A 453 -5.07 35.07 -26.01
N LYS A 454 -4.70 33.78 -25.82
CA LYS A 454 -3.28 33.40 -25.85
C LYS A 454 -2.69 33.95 -27.16
N GLY A 455 -1.60 34.70 -27.06
CA GLY A 455 -0.89 35.25 -28.22
C GLY A 455 -0.54 34.15 -29.22
N LEU A 456 -0.47 34.53 -30.50
CA LEU A 456 -0.24 33.59 -31.59
C LEU A 456 1.26 33.44 -31.86
N PHE A 457 1.75 32.20 -31.87
CA PHE A 457 3.15 31.89 -32.17
C PHE A 457 3.30 31.34 -33.60
N PRO A 458 4.24 31.88 -34.42
CA PRO A 458 4.41 31.50 -35.82
C PRO A 458 5.26 30.22 -35.99
N TYR A 459 4.70 29.06 -35.62
CA TYR A 459 5.39 27.77 -35.63
C TYR A 459 5.94 27.34 -37.00
N GLU A 460 5.38 27.85 -38.11
CA GLU A 460 5.86 27.51 -39.47
C GLU A 460 6.83 28.56 -40.01
N GLY A 461 6.84 29.77 -39.42
CA GLY A 461 7.79 30.83 -39.77
C GLY A 461 9.15 30.67 -39.11
N ILE A 462 9.16 30.15 -37.88
CA ILE A 462 10.36 29.96 -37.07
C ILE A 462 10.74 28.48 -37.02
N THR A 463 11.94 28.17 -37.50
CA THR A 463 12.52 26.83 -37.59
C THR A 463 13.88 26.80 -36.92
N TYR A 464 14.39 25.60 -36.64
CA TYR A 464 15.73 25.42 -36.08
C TYR A 464 16.85 26.04 -36.94
N ASP A 465 16.65 26.19 -38.25
CA ASP A 465 17.69 26.70 -39.15
C ASP A 465 17.64 28.22 -39.32
N ASN A 466 16.48 28.87 -39.08
CA ASN A 466 16.29 30.31 -39.34
C ASN A 466 15.95 31.15 -38.10
N TYR A 467 15.74 30.55 -36.91
CA TYR A 467 15.32 31.26 -35.71
C TYR A 467 16.21 32.50 -35.42
N ASN A 468 17.53 32.38 -35.57
CA ASN A 468 18.52 33.48 -35.43
C ASN A 468 18.24 34.70 -36.30
N GLN A 469 17.69 34.50 -37.49
CA GLN A 469 17.41 35.59 -38.40
C GLN A 469 15.99 36.12 -38.20
N GLU A 470 15.03 35.25 -37.94
CA GLU A 470 13.62 35.62 -37.79
C GLU A 470 13.35 36.40 -36.52
N LEU A 471 13.90 35.99 -35.38
CA LEU A 471 13.67 36.66 -34.09
C LEU A 471 14.38 38.04 -33.97
N ASN A 472 15.33 38.34 -34.86
CA ASN A 472 15.97 39.67 -34.96
C ASN A 472 15.19 40.67 -35.82
N LYS A 473 14.08 40.26 -36.46
CA LYS A 473 13.29 41.17 -37.32
C LYS A 473 12.28 41.93 -36.47
N SER A 474 12.22 43.25 -36.69
CA SER A 474 11.15 44.11 -36.14
C SER A 474 9.86 44.09 -36.97
N GLN A 475 9.81 43.31 -38.06
CA GLN A 475 8.66 43.23 -38.95
C GLN A 475 7.72 42.11 -38.50
N PRO A 476 6.39 42.29 -38.59
CA PRO A 476 5.43 41.24 -38.25
C PRO A 476 5.56 40.05 -39.21
N PHE A 477 5.27 38.85 -38.70
CA PHE A 477 5.27 37.64 -39.50
C PHE A 477 4.10 37.64 -40.51
N PRO A 478 4.30 37.14 -41.74
CA PRO A 478 3.21 37.00 -42.69
C PRO A 478 2.18 35.96 -42.21
N ILE A 479 0.91 36.11 -42.59
CA ILE A 479 -0.18 35.19 -42.19
C ILE A 479 0.13 33.70 -42.40
N LYS A 480 0.86 33.37 -43.48
CA LYS A 480 1.27 31.99 -43.82
C LYS A 480 2.22 31.36 -42.79
N ALA A 481 2.92 32.17 -41.99
CA ALA A 481 3.80 31.68 -40.93
C ALA A 481 3.03 31.02 -39.77
N PHE A 482 1.71 31.19 -39.73
CA PHE A 482 0.81 30.64 -38.72
C PHE A 482 -0.04 29.46 -39.24
N ASP A 483 0.06 29.09 -40.53
CA ASP A 483 -0.78 28.07 -41.15
C ASP A 483 -0.26 26.64 -40.84
N PRO A 484 -0.84 25.89 -39.87
CA PRO A 484 -0.28 24.61 -39.45
C PRO A 484 -0.28 23.59 -40.60
N MET A 485 0.91 23.23 -41.09
CA MET A 485 1.08 22.34 -42.25
C MET A 485 0.50 20.95 -41.98
N LEU A 486 0.59 20.48 -40.73
CA LEU A 486 0.09 19.16 -40.33
C LEU A 486 -1.44 19.06 -40.28
N LYS A 487 -2.13 20.18 -40.03
CA LYS A 487 -3.59 20.19 -39.86
C LYS A 487 -4.32 20.63 -41.14
N ASN A 488 -3.58 21.03 -42.19
CA ASN A 488 -4.13 21.62 -43.41
C ASN A 488 -5.17 22.70 -43.10
N LYS A 489 -4.88 23.55 -42.11
CA LYS A 489 -5.72 24.69 -41.74
C LYS A 489 -5.01 25.98 -42.08
N THR A 490 -5.77 26.99 -42.47
CA THR A 490 -5.29 28.35 -42.66
C THR A 490 -5.75 29.21 -41.49
N MET A 491 -4.90 30.16 -41.09
CA MET A 491 -5.25 31.20 -40.13
C MET A 491 -6.40 32.07 -40.68
N SER A 492 -7.30 32.53 -39.80
CA SER A 492 -8.35 33.47 -40.20
C SER A 492 -7.81 34.89 -40.29
N ASP A 493 -8.42 35.72 -41.15
CA ASP A 493 -8.03 37.13 -41.28
C ASP A 493 -8.25 37.90 -39.96
N ASP A 494 -9.31 37.56 -39.21
CA ASP A 494 -9.63 38.19 -37.92
C ASP A 494 -8.56 37.88 -36.85
N ASP A 495 -8.11 36.62 -36.76
CA ASP A 495 -7.03 36.23 -35.84
C ASP A 495 -5.70 36.91 -36.22
N TYR A 496 -5.45 37.09 -37.53
CA TYR A 496 -4.23 37.75 -38.00
C TYR A 496 -4.25 39.26 -37.69
N LEU A 497 -5.40 39.91 -37.81
CA LEU A 497 -5.57 41.30 -37.39
C LEU A 497 -5.35 41.48 -35.88
N LEU A 498 -5.79 40.51 -35.07
CA LEU A 498 -5.54 40.51 -33.63
C LEU A 498 -4.05 40.42 -33.33
N TYR A 499 -3.33 39.51 -34.00
CA TYR A 499 -1.86 39.43 -33.91
C TYR A 499 -1.17 40.76 -34.28
N LEU A 500 -1.58 41.41 -35.38
CA LEU A 500 -0.99 42.69 -35.79
C LEU A 500 -1.26 43.82 -34.79
N SER A 501 -2.42 43.80 -34.13
CA SER A 501 -2.75 44.74 -33.05
C SER A 501 -1.88 44.48 -31.82
N ASP A 502 -1.73 43.22 -31.42
CA ASP A 502 -0.91 42.84 -30.26
C ASP A 502 0.57 43.16 -30.49
N ALA A 503 1.10 42.88 -31.68
CA ALA A 503 2.49 43.13 -32.03
C ALA A 503 2.91 44.61 -31.88
N GLN A 504 1.97 45.56 -32.02
CA GLN A 504 2.25 46.99 -31.82
C GLN A 504 2.62 47.32 -30.37
N ASN A 505 2.14 46.54 -29.40
CA ASN A 505 2.43 46.75 -27.98
C ASN A 505 3.84 46.33 -27.57
N TYR A 506 4.53 45.58 -28.43
CA TYR A 506 5.85 45.00 -28.17
C TYR A 506 6.93 45.57 -29.09
N ALA A 507 6.71 46.78 -29.62
CA ALA A 507 7.67 47.46 -30.49
C ALA A 507 9.06 47.58 -29.81
N THR A 508 10.06 46.95 -30.43
CA THR A 508 11.50 47.08 -30.14
C THR A 508 12.03 48.46 -30.47
#